data_AF-D8QD93-F1
#
_entry.id   AF-D8QD93-F1
#
_cell.length_a   1.000
_cell.length_b   1.000
_cell.length_c   1.000
_cell.angle_alpha   90.00
_cell.angle_beta   90.00
_cell.angle_gamma   90.00
#
_symmetry.space_group_name_H-M   'P 1'
#
loop_
_entity.id
_entity.type
_entity.pdbx_description
1 polymer ?
#
loop_
_entity_poly.entity_id
_entity_poly.type
_entity_poly.pdbx_seq_one_letter_code
_entity_poly.pdbx_strand_id
1 'polypeptide(L)'
;MVPFGIRILWFVLSSVGLLVCWVVFLAVGRALGNLWAPLAYLAACTTMQVTFLLGMIWRMDTHLMPKSFCIVQTTMFTLSDFMMTGVAVTFTCATAMCVIKPKTWGESQTNTLKWRPIYIMPVVVLPVLLTAVQTGLYIHFDAVGPSGAIHCDANDPIWVRFFGYAGIPLLACFPCLILTVVSIRRVWRTNAHIQRSWQQEFMAAQDLTNPGQRRRSRSKLRRLTAHVKHKS
;
A
#
# COMPACT_ATOMS: atom_id res chain seq x y z
N MET A 1 -0.69 7.65 35.59
CA MET A 1 0.28 8.51 34.88
C MET A 1 1.43 7.64 34.37
N VAL A 2 1.73 7.68 33.06
CA VAL A 2 2.82 6.87 32.49
C VAL A 2 4.18 7.40 32.98
N PRO A 3 5.08 6.54 33.51
CA PRO A 3 6.43 6.93 33.93
C PRO A 3 7.20 7.65 32.83
N PHE A 4 7.98 8.68 33.21
CA PHE A 4 8.73 9.50 32.26
C PHE A 4 9.72 8.68 31.40
N GLY A 5 10.35 7.66 32.00
CA GLY A 5 11.25 6.76 31.26
C GLY A 5 10.58 6.03 30.10
N ILE A 6 9.31 5.62 30.25
CA ILE A 6 8.55 4.97 29.18
C ILE A 6 8.28 5.95 28.03
N ARG A 7 8.06 7.24 28.33
CA ARG A 7 7.86 8.29 27.33
C ARG A 7 9.12 8.50 26.49
N ILE A 8 10.28 8.55 27.13
CA ILE A 8 11.58 8.64 26.44
C ILE A 8 11.84 7.41 25.58
N LEU A 9 11.59 6.21 26.12
CA LEU A 9 11.77 4.97 25.36
C LEU A 9 10.91 4.97 24.10
N TRP A 10 9.63 5.35 24.22
CA TRP A 10 8.71 5.44 23.09
C TRP A 10 9.18 6.47 22.06
N PHE A 11 9.70 7.60 22.54
CA PHE A 11 10.27 8.64 21.69
C PHE A 11 11.49 8.14 20.88
N VAL A 12 12.45 7.47 21.53
CA VAL A 12 13.64 6.91 20.88
C VAL A 12 13.22 5.84 19.87
N LEU A 13 12.33 4.94 20.27
CA LEU A 13 11.85 3.86 19.41
C LEU A 13 11.16 4.41 18.15
N SER A 14 10.28 5.41 18.31
CA SER A 14 9.58 6.03 17.18
C SER A 14 10.54 6.76 16.24
N SER A 15 11.54 7.46 16.78
CA SER A 15 12.52 8.20 15.98
C SER A 15 13.45 7.27 15.19
N VAL A 16 13.94 6.20 15.81
CA VAL A 16 14.74 5.17 15.11
C VAL A 16 13.90 4.45 14.06
N GLY A 17 12.65 4.10 14.40
CA GLY A 17 11.70 3.51 13.45
C GLY A 17 11.49 4.39 12.21
N LEU A 18 11.31 5.70 12.41
CA LEU A 18 11.18 6.66 11.30
C LEU A 18 12.41 6.68 10.41
N LEU A 19 13.63 6.73 10.98
CA LEU A 19 14.87 6.73 10.19
C LEU A 19 15.01 5.44 9.36
N VAL A 20 14.70 4.29 9.95
CA VAL A 20 14.71 3.01 9.23
C VAL A 20 13.65 3.01 8.12
N CYS A 21 12.44 3.51 8.39
CA CYS A 21 11.39 3.67 7.39
C CYS A 21 11.87 4.53 6.21
N TRP A 22 12.55 5.66 6.45
CA TRP A 22 13.12 6.49 5.40
C TRP A 22 14.07 5.71 4.48
N VAL A 23 15.02 4.97 5.06
CA VAL A 23 15.99 4.19 4.30
C VAL A 23 15.27 3.12 3.44
N VAL A 24 14.36 2.36 4.05
CA VAL A 24 13.66 1.26 3.37
C VAL A 24 12.75 1.78 2.26
N PHE A 25 11.93 2.80 2.52
CA PHE A 25 10.98 3.33 1.52
C PHE A 25 11.69 4.03 0.36
N LEU A 26 12.82 4.71 0.61
CA LEU A 26 13.64 5.27 -0.46
C LEU A 26 14.28 4.17 -1.32
N ALA A 27 14.77 3.10 -0.71
CA ALA A 27 15.31 1.95 -1.45
C ALA A 27 14.23 1.28 -2.31
N VAL A 28 13.03 1.06 -1.76
CA VAL A 28 11.88 0.52 -2.49
C VAL A 28 11.46 1.46 -3.62
N GLY A 29 11.38 2.77 -3.38
CA GLY A 29 11.03 3.73 -4.41
C GLY A 29 12.02 3.77 -5.57
N ARG A 30 13.33 3.63 -5.29
CA ARG A 30 14.36 3.47 -6.33
C ARG A 30 14.20 2.16 -7.11
N ALA A 31 13.94 1.05 -6.43
CA ALA A 31 13.73 -0.25 -7.07
C ALA A 31 12.48 -0.26 -7.98
N LEU A 32 11.42 0.45 -7.59
CA LEU A 32 10.19 0.59 -8.39
C LEU A 32 10.29 1.66 -9.49
N GLY A 33 11.40 2.39 -9.57
CA GLY A 33 11.58 3.50 -10.51
C GLY A 33 10.61 4.66 -10.28
N ASN A 34 10.06 4.77 -9.06
CA ASN A 34 9.07 5.77 -8.72
C ASN A 34 9.10 6.16 -7.24
N LEU A 35 9.31 7.45 -6.97
CA LEU A 35 9.53 7.99 -5.62
C LEU A 35 8.30 8.72 -5.04
N TRP A 36 7.29 9.07 -5.83
CA TRP A 36 6.21 9.94 -5.32
C TRP A 36 5.44 9.31 -4.15
N ALA A 37 5.09 8.02 -4.23
CA ALA A 37 4.28 7.35 -3.21
C ALA A 37 5.06 7.11 -1.92
N PRO A 38 6.30 6.56 -1.98
CA PRO A 38 7.15 6.46 -0.80
C PRO A 38 7.42 7.82 -0.14
N LEU A 39 7.70 8.87 -0.93
CA LEU A 39 7.94 10.21 -0.39
C LEU A 39 6.69 10.80 0.26
N ALA A 40 5.50 10.65 -0.35
CA ALA A 40 4.25 11.12 0.25
C ALA A 40 3.94 10.39 1.57
N TYR A 41 4.15 9.08 1.61
CA TYR A 41 3.98 8.28 2.83
C TYR A 41 4.99 8.69 3.92
N LEU A 42 6.26 8.85 3.57
CA LEU A 42 7.30 9.30 4.50
C LEU A 42 7.03 10.72 5.00
N ALA A 43 6.57 11.63 4.15
CA ALA A 43 6.19 12.98 4.54
C ALA A 43 5.06 12.95 5.59
N ALA A 44 4.05 12.10 5.40
CA ALA A 44 2.98 11.91 6.38
C ALA A 44 3.50 11.30 7.70
N CYS A 45 4.38 10.29 7.66
CA CYS A 45 5.02 9.76 8.87
C CYS A 45 5.89 10.81 9.59
N THR A 46 6.64 11.64 8.85
CA THR A 46 7.47 12.69 9.47
C THR A 46 6.63 13.77 10.12
N THR A 47 5.52 14.18 9.50
CA THR A 47 4.62 15.18 10.08
C THR A 47 4.02 14.67 11.38
N MET A 48 3.59 13.40 11.40
CA MET A 48 3.13 12.71 12.61
C MET A 48 4.20 12.62 13.70
N GLN A 49 5.46 12.33 13.34
CA GLN A 49 6.56 12.28 14.31
C GLN A 49 6.92 13.67 14.84
N VAL A 50 6.89 14.69 13.99
CA VAL A 50 7.17 16.08 14.38
C VAL A 50 6.09 16.57 15.34
N THR A 51 4.81 16.28 15.10
CA THR A 51 3.73 16.68 16.02
C THR A 51 3.80 15.95 17.36
N PHE A 52 4.23 14.69 17.36
CA PHE A 52 4.55 13.96 18.58
C PHE A 52 5.72 14.61 19.35
N LEU A 53 6.79 14.96 18.62
CA LEU A 53 7.96 15.66 19.14
C LEU A 53 7.63 17.02 19.76
N LEU A 54 6.76 17.81 19.14
CA LEU A 54 6.30 19.07 19.72
C LEU A 54 5.59 18.87 21.06
N GLY A 55 4.90 17.74 21.25
CA GLY A 55 4.26 17.40 22.53
C GLY A 55 5.25 17.25 23.70
N MET A 56 6.53 16.96 23.41
CA MET A 56 7.57 16.84 24.44
C MET A 56 7.85 18.16 25.16
N ILE A 57 7.55 19.30 24.54
CA ILE A 57 7.67 20.63 25.17
C ILE A 57 6.85 20.70 26.47
N TRP A 58 5.69 20.06 26.49
CA TRP A 58 4.81 19.94 27.67
C TRP A 58 5.00 18.62 28.42
N ARG A 59 6.16 17.97 28.28
CA ARG A 59 6.48 16.68 28.89
C ARG A 59 5.47 15.57 28.57
N MET A 60 4.71 15.68 27.47
CA MET A 60 3.62 14.76 27.11
C MET A 60 2.56 14.63 28.20
N ASP A 61 2.29 15.72 28.93
CA ASP A 61 1.18 15.81 29.87
C ASP A 61 0.04 16.64 29.24
N THR A 62 -1.06 15.98 28.89
CA THR A 62 -2.20 16.62 28.24
C THR A 62 -2.87 17.68 29.12
N HIS A 63 -2.71 17.64 30.44
CA HIS A 63 -3.29 18.65 31.33
C HIS A 63 -2.55 19.98 31.31
N LEU A 64 -1.27 19.97 30.91
CA LEU A 64 -0.45 21.17 30.79
C LEU A 64 -0.51 21.80 29.39
N MET A 65 -1.05 21.07 28.42
CA MET A 65 -1.12 21.53 27.03
C MET A 65 -2.28 22.50 26.83
N PRO A 66 -2.07 23.65 26.17
CA PRO A 66 -3.15 24.55 25.85
C PRO A 66 -4.09 23.90 24.82
N LYS A 67 -5.39 24.18 24.96
CA LYS A 67 -6.43 23.58 24.12
C LYS A 67 -6.20 23.79 22.61
N SER A 68 -5.73 24.97 22.22
CA SER A 68 -5.37 25.27 20.83
C SER A 68 -4.27 24.36 20.29
N PHE A 69 -3.25 24.08 21.11
CA PHE A 69 -2.20 23.13 20.75
C PHE A 69 -2.74 21.73 20.59
N CYS A 70 -3.63 21.27 21.49
CA CYS A 70 -4.26 19.97 21.37
C CYS A 70 -5.07 19.82 20.07
N ILE A 71 -5.84 20.85 19.69
CA ILE A 71 -6.59 20.86 18.42
C ILE A 71 -5.62 20.77 17.24
N VAL A 72 -4.56 21.57 17.20
CA VAL A 72 -3.56 21.53 16.12
C VAL A 72 -2.84 20.18 16.08
N GLN A 73 -2.47 19.64 17.24
CA GLN A 73 -1.80 18.35 17.34
C GLN A 73 -2.69 17.23 16.76
N THR A 74 -3.93 17.10 17.24
CA THR A 74 -4.83 16.02 16.79
C THR A 74 -5.22 16.16 15.31
N THR A 75 -5.37 17.38 14.81
CA THR A 75 -5.68 17.64 13.39
C THR A 75 -4.51 17.27 12.47
N MET A 76 -3.26 17.56 12.88
CA MET A 76 -2.08 17.12 12.14
C MET A 76 -1.92 15.60 12.16
N PHE A 77 -2.17 14.93 13.29
CA PHE A 77 -2.21 13.46 13.37
C PHE A 77 -3.26 12.88 12.41
N THR A 78 -4.47 13.44 12.42
CA THR A 78 -5.57 13.02 11.55
C THR A 78 -5.20 13.20 10.07
N LEU A 79 -4.60 14.34 9.71
CA LEU A 79 -4.14 14.61 8.35
C LEU A 79 -3.09 13.59 7.89
N SER A 80 -2.07 13.34 8.72
CA SER A 80 -1.02 12.37 8.43
C SER A 80 -1.61 10.97 8.23
N ASP A 81 -2.54 10.55 9.08
CA ASP A 81 -3.18 9.24 8.99
C ASP A 81 -4.04 9.09 7.72
N PHE A 82 -4.84 10.10 7.38
CA PHE A 82 -5.60 10.10 6.12
C PHE A 82 -4.71 10.14 4.89
N MET A 83 -3.60 10.87 4.92
CA MET A 83 -2.61 10.86 3.83
C MET A 83 -1.97 9.47 3.68
N MET A 84 -1.55 8.83 4.77
CA MET A 84 -0.99 7.46 4.75
C MET A 84 -2.01 6.47 4.20
N THR A 85 -3.25 6.56 4.66
CA THR A 85 -4.38 5.75 4.16
C THR A 85 -4.61 5.97 2.67
N GLY A 86 -4.67 7.22 2.21
CA GLY A 86 -4.86 7.57 0.81
C GLY A 86 -3.76 7.01 -0.11
N VAL A 87 -2.50 7.08 0.34
CA VAL A 87 -1.36 6.47 -0.38
C VAL A 87 -1.50 4.94 -0.41
N ALA A 88 -1.84 4.30 0.72
CA ALA A 88 -2.01 2.85 0.80
C ALA A 88 -3.16 2.33 -0.11
N VAL A 89 -4.30 3.04 -0.13
CA VAL A 89 -5.43 2.74 -1.01
C VAL A 89 -5.01 2.89 -2.47
N THR A 90 -4.33 3.97 -2.81
CA THR A 90 -3.86 4.21 -4.18
C THR A 90 -2.89 3.12 -4.64
N PHE A 91 -1.98 2.68 -3.77
CA PHE A 91 -1.04 1.60 -4.07
C PHE A 91 -1.76 0.26 -4.26
N THR A 92 -2.71 -0.06 -3.40
CA THR A 92 -3.55 -1.27 -3.51
C THR A 92 -4.36 -1.27 -4.80
N CYS A 93 -4.98 -0.15 -5.16
CA CYS A 93 -5.74 -0.01 -6.41
C CYS A 93 -4.82 -0.11 -7.64
N ALA A 94 -3.68 0.57 -7.64
CA ALA A 94 -2.73 0.53 -8.75
C ALA A 94 -2.19 -0.89 -9.00
N THR A 95 -1.79 -1.58 -7.92
CA THR A 95 -1.32 -2.97 -7.99
C THR A 95 -2.43 -3.91 -8.44
N ALA A 96 -3.64 -3.80 -7.88
CA ALA A 96 -4.78 -4.61 -8.29
C ALA A 96 -5.14 -4.42 -9.77
N MET A 97 -5.15 -3.18 -10.27
CA MET A 97 -5.40 -2.90 -11.69
C MET A 97 -4.34 -3.55 -12.59
N CYS A 98 -3.08 -3.53 -12.19
CA CYS A 98 -2.01 -4.17 -12.96
C CYS A 98 -2.08 -5.70 -12.93
N VAL A 99 -2.57 -6.30 -11.85
CA VAL A 99 -2.80 -7.74 -11.76
C VAL A 99 -4.04 -8.17 -12.55
N ILE A 100 -5.09 -7.34 -12.55
CA ILE A 100 -6.39 -7.63 -13.17
C ILE A 100 -6.41 -7.27 -14.66
N LYS A 101 -5.58 -6.36 -15.15
CA LYS A 101 -5.51 -6.14 -16.60
C LYS A 101 -4.80 -7.32 -17.28
N PRO A 102 -5.42 -7.96 -18.29
CA PRO A 102 -4.74 -8.97 -19.09
C PRO A 102 -3.54 -8.30 -19.78
N LYS A 103 -2.33 -8.81 -19.57
CA LYS A 103 -1.14 -8.36 -20.31
C LYS A 103 -1.38 -8.67 -21.79
N THR A 104 -1.78 -7.66 -22.57
CA THR A 104 -1.63 -7.68 -24.02
C THR A 104 -0.14 -7.78 -24.32
N TRP A 105 0.26 -8.79 -25.10
CA TRP A 105 1.67 -9.16 -25.35
C TRP A 105 2.55 -8.03 -25.94
N GLY A 106 1.99 -6.88 -26.32
CA GLY A 106 2.72 -5.73 -26.88
C GLY A 106 3.07 -4.60 -25.90
N GLU A 107 2.57 -4.62 -24.65
CA GLU A 107 2.67 -3.45 -23.76
C GLU A 107 3.67 -3.73 -22.61
N SER A 108 4.93 -3.96 -22.97
CA SER A 108 5.95 -4.50 -22.06
C SER A 108 6.52 -3.51 -21.03
N GLN A 109 6.17 -2.21 -21.08
CA GLN A 109 6.84 -1.18 -20.24
C GLN A 109 5.93 -0.08 -19.68
N THR A 110 4.67 -0.37 -19.35
CA THR A 110 3.89 0.59 -18.56
C THR A 110 4.23 0.41 -17.08
N ASN A 111 5.15 1.22 -16.55
CA ASN A 111 5.43 1.32 -15.12
C ASN A 111 4.11 1.37 -14.33
N THR A 112 3.80 0.29 -13.63
CA THR A 112 2.58 0.05 -12.82
C THR A 112 2.24 1.21 -11.88
N LEU A 113 3.26 1.95 -11.45
CA LEU A 113 3.18 3.02 -10.46
C LEU A 113 3.47 4.43 -11.01
N LYS A 114 3.47 4.63 -12.32
CA LYS A 114 3.60 5.97 -12.90
C LYS A 114 2.56 6.91 -12.30
N TRP A 115 3.00 8.09 -11.87
CA TRP A 115 2.11 9.14 -11.37
C TRP A 115 1.02 9.43 -12.39
N ARG A 116 -0.22 9.49 -11.92
CA ARG A 116 -1.39 9.89 -12.70
C ARG A 116 -2.11 10.98 -11.93
N PRO A 117 -2.63 12.03 -12.60
CA PRO A 117 -3.33 13.12 -11.91
C PRO A 117 -4.54 12.63 -11.12
N ILE A 118 -5.15 11.50 -11.52
CA ILE A 118 -6.25 10.88 -10.76
C ILE A 118 -5.86 10.47 -9.33
N TYR A 119 -4.58 10.22 -9.06
CA TYR A 119 -4.08 9.87 -7.72
C TYR A 119 -4.07 11.07 -6.76
N ILE A 120 -4.17 12.30 -7.27
CA ILE A 120 -4.29 13.52 -6.44
C ILE A 120 -5.57 13.45 -5.59
N MET A 121 -6.64 12.85 -6.11
CA MET A 121 -7.92 12.77 -5.42
C MET A 121 -7.84 11.98 -4.10
N PRO A 122 -7.40 10.71 -4.06
CA PRO A 122 -7.27 9.96 -2.82
C PRO A 122 -6.08 10.39 -1.94
N VAL A 123 -5.02 11.00 -2.50
CA VAL A 123 -3.78 11.32 -1.75
C VAL A 123 -3.81 12.72 -1.13
N VAL A 124 -4.49 13.68 -1.76
CA VAL A 124 -4.48 15.09 -1.34
C VAL A 124 -5.89 15.59 -1.06
N VAL A 125 -6.79 15.51 -2.03
CA VAL A 125 -8.13 16.11 -1.92
C VAL A 125 -8.92 15.47 -0.78
N LEU A 126 -9.02 14.15 -0.78
CA LEU A 126 -9.80 13.41 0.21
C LEU A 126 -9.22 13.58 1.64
N PRO A 127 -7.90 13.44 1.89
CA PRO A 127 -7.34 13.68 3.21
C PRO A 127 -7.58 15.10 3.72
N VAL A 128 -7.43 16.12 2.87
CA VAL A 128 -7.69 17.52 3.25
C VAL A 128 -9.16 17.75 3.59
N LEU A 129 -10.09 17.26 2.76
CA LEU A 129 -11.52 17.42 3.01
C LEU A 129 -11.96 16.69 4.29
N LEU A 130 -11.52 15.45 4.49
CA LEU A 130 -11.87 14.69 5.69
C LEU A 130 -11.26 15.29 6.95
N THR A 131 -10.02 15.79 6.87
CA THR A 131 -9.39 16.52 7.98
C THR A 131 -10.17 17.79 8.30
N ALA A 132 -10.61 18.54 7.29
CA ALA A 132 -11.40 19.76 7.50
C ALA A 132 -12.75 19.46 8.19
N VAL A 133 -13.45 18.41 7.73
CA VAL A 133 -14.69 17.94 8.38
C VAL A 133 -14.42 17.52 9.82
N GLN A 134 -13.39 16.71 10.06
CA GLN A 134 -13.03 16.24 11.39
C GLN A 134 -12.64 17.40 12.32
N THR A 135 -11.88 18.37 11.82
CA THR A 135 -11.53 19.59 12.56
C THR A 135 -12.77 20.40 12.92
N GLY A 136 -13.72 20.52 11.99
CA GLY A 136 -15.01 21.14 12.25
C GLY A 136 -15.77 20.44 13.38
N LEU A 137 -15.78 19.10 13.39
CA LEU A 137 -16.38 18.32 14.48
C LEU A 137 -15.66 18.54 15.82
N TYR A 138 -14.33 18.57 15.83
CA TYR A 138 -13.55 18.85 17.04
C TYR A 138 -13.90 20.20 17.66
N ILE A 139 -14.03 21.24 16.83
CA ILE A 139 -14.36 22.60 17.29
C ILE A 139 -15.83 22.69 17.71
N HIS A 140 -16.75 22.12 16.92
CA HIS A 140 -18.18 22.24 17.15
C HIS A 140 -18.65 21.52 18.41
N PHE A 141 -18.16 20.30 18.65
CA PHE A 141 -18.53 19.50 19.81
C PHE A 141 -17.61 19.69 21.01
N ASP A 142 -16.61 20.57 20.89
CA ASP A 142 -15.57 20.76 21.87
C ASP A 142 -14.89 19.45 22.31
N ALA A 143 -14.70 18.54 21.35
CA ALA A 143 -14.45 17.13 21.66
C ALA A 143 -13.03 16.84 22.17
N VAL A 144 -12.11 17.77 21.95
CA VAL A 144 -10.68 17.62 22.24
C VAL A 144 -10.42 18.00 23.68
N GLY A 145 -10.08 17.00 24.49
CA GLY A 145 -9.84 17.17 25.92
C GLY A 145 -8.59 16.43 26.40
N PRO A 146 -8.14 16.73 27.63
CA PRO A 146 -7.03 16.01 28.24
C PRO A 146 -7.45 14.57 28.54
N SER A 147 -6.80 13.60 27.89
CA SER A 147 -7.10 12.16 28.00
C SER A 147 -6.22 11.45 29.04
N GLY A 148 -5.23 12.13 29.61
CA GLY A 148 -4.19 11.51 30.45
C GLY A 148 -3.26 10.58 29.66
N ALA A 149 -3.42 10.52 28.33
CA ALA A 149 -2.54 9.81 27.40
C ALA A 149 -1.32 10.67 27.01
N ILE A 150 -0.46 10.11 26.15
CA ILE A 150 0.75 10.79 25.68
C ILE A 150 0.49 11.88 24.64
N HIS A 151 -0.72 11.94 24.06
CA HIS A 151 -1.12 12.93 23.06
C HIS A 151 -2.57 13.36 23.29
N CYS A 152 -2.93 14.55 22.81
CA CYS A 152 -4.32 15.02 22.87
C CYS A 152 -5.20 14.26 21.86
N ASP A 153 -6.40 13.89 22.28
CA ASP A 153 -7.36 13.15 21.47
C ASP A 153 -8.79 13.59 21.79
N ALA A 154 -9.73 13.21 20.91
CA ALA A 154 -11.15 13.43 21.14
C ALA A 154 -11.71 12.39 22.11
N ASN A 155 -12.13 12.83 23.29
CA ASN A 155 -12.66 11.94 24.33
C ASN A 155 -14.19 12.03 24.43
N ASP A 156 -14.75 13.23 24.36
CA ASP A 156 -16.16 13.48 24.64
C ASP A 156 -16.77 14.42 23.59
N PRO A 157 -17.61 13.94 22.66
CA PRO A 157 -18.15 12.59 22.56
C PRO A 157 -17.24 11.62 21.78
N ILE A 158 -17.12 10.38 22.29
CA ILE A 158 -16.23 9.35 21.74
C ILE A 158 -16.49 9.02 20.26
N TRP A 159 -17.72 9.24 19.76
CA TRP A 159 -18.06 8.91 18.38
C TRP A 159 -17.34 9.79 17.36
N VAL A 160 -16.91 10.99 17.74
CA VAL A 160 -16.13 11.89 16.86
C VAL A 160 -14.82 11.22 16.47
N ARG A 161 -14.26 10.35 17.32
CA ARG A 161 -13.06 9.56 17.03
C ARG A 161 -13.24 8.57 15.88
N PHE A 162 -14.46 8.08 15.63
CA PHE A 162 -14.74 7.21 14.48
C PHE A 162 -14.62 7.94 13.15
N PHE A 163 -14.93 9.24 13.09
CA PHE A 163 -14.72 10.03 11.88
C PHE A 163 -13.26 10.40 11.63
N GLY A 164 -12.40 10.24 12.65
CA GLY A 164 -10.97 10.40 12.55
C GLY A 164 -10.25 9.11 12.15
N TYR A 165 -9.16 8.83 12.85
CA TYR A 165 -8.24 7.74 12.54
C TYR A 165 -8.84 6.32 12.68
N ALA A 166 -9.93 6.16 13.44
CA ALA A 166 -10.47 4.84 13.75
C ALA A 166 -11.41 4.28 12.68
N GLY A 167 -12.25 5.12 12.05
CA GLY A 167 -13.29 4.64 11.15
C GLY A 167 -12.94 4.78 9.68
N ILE A 168 -12.44 5.93 9.24
CA ILE A 168 -12.20 6.17 7.81
C ILE A 168 -11.13 5.22 7.22
N PRO A 169 -9.96 5.02 7.85
CA PRO A 169 -9.01 4.02 7.39
C PRO A 169 -9.59 2.61 7.38
N LEU A 170 -10.41 2.28 8.37
CA LEU A 170 -11.07 0.97 8.47
C LEU A 170 -12.09 0.76 7.34
N LEU A 171 -12.87 1.79 6.99
CA LEU A 171 -13.76 1.76 5.83
C LEU A 171 -12.98 1.61 4.53
N ALA A 172 -11.82 2.27 4.41
CA ALA A 172 -10.93 2.13 3.25
C ALA A 172 -10.25 0.75 3.17
N CYS A 173 -10.06 0.06 4.30
CA CYS A 173 -9.51 -1.29 4.32
C CYS A 173 -10.43 -2.33 3.68
N PHE A 174 -11.76 -2.21 3.77
CA PHE A 174 -12.70 -3.15 3.16
C PHE A 174 -12.52 -3.32 1.64
N PRO A 175 -12.57 -2.26 0.81
CA PRO A 175 -12.36 -2.40 -0.63
C PRO A 175 -10.92 -2.86 -0.95
N CYS A 176 -9.92 -2.39 -0.20
CA CYS A 176 -8.54 -2.84 -0.35
C CYS A 176 -8.38 -4.35 -0.12
N LEU A 177 -9.06 -4.90 0.89
CA LEU A 177 -9.04 -6.32 1.19
C LEU A 177 -9.70 -7.13 0.07
N ILE A 178 -10.87 -6.69 -0.43
CA ILE A 178 -11.55 -7.34 -1.56
C ILE A 178 -10.64 -7.35 -2.80
N LEU A 179 -10.03 -6.21 -3.14
CA LEU A 179 -9.10 -6.10 -4.27
C LEU A 179 -7.88 -7.01 -4.11
N THR A 180 -7.34 -7.11 -2.89
CA THR A 180 -6.21 -7.97 -2.57
C THR A 180 -6.57 -9.44 -2.76
N VAL A 181 -7.73 -9.89 -2.23
CA VAL A 181 -8.21 -11.26 -2.39
C VAL A 181 -8.41 -11.61 -3.87
N VAL A 182 -9.05 -10.71 -4.65
CA VAL A 182 -9.23 -10.91 -6.10
C VAL A 182 -7.88 -11.00 -6.82
N SER A 183 -6.94 -10.14 -6.47
CA SER A 183 -5.59 -10.10 -7.06
C SER A 183 -4.83 -11.40 -6.77
N ILE A 184 -4.82 -11.86 -5.52
CA ILE A 184 -4.18 -13.13 -5.11
C ILE A 184 -4.80 -14.30 -5.88
N ARG A 185 -6.13 -14.38 -5.93
CA ARG A 185 -6.84 -15.48 -6.60
C ARG A 185 -6.52 -15.52 -8.10
N ARG A 186 -6.34 -14.36 -8.74
CA ARG A 186 -5.96 -14.26 -10.14
C ARG A 186 -4.50 -14.65 -10.37
N VAL A 187 -3.57 -14.14 -9.56
CA VAL A 187 -2.15 -14.52 -9.63
C VAL A 187 -1.99 -16.01 -9.47
N TRP A 188 -2.71 -16.63 -8.53
CA TRP A 188 -2.67 -18.06 -8.31
C TRP A 188 -3.13 -18.85 -9.53
N ARG A 189 -4.25 -18.47 -10.16
CA ARG A 189 -4.73 -19.11 -11.40
C ARG A 189 -3.72 -18.95 -12.54
N THR A 190 -3.16 -17.76 -12.72
CA THR A 190 -2.16 -17.50 -13.76
C THR A 190 -0.90 -18.34 -13.52
N ASN A 191 -0.41 -18.41 -12.28
CA ASN A 191 0.75 -19.21 -11.93
C ASN A 191 0.50 -20.71 -12.16
N ALA A 192 -0.69 -21.20 -11.81
CA ALA A 192 -1.08 -22.58 -12.10
C ALA A 192 -1.13 -22.88 -13.61
N HIS A 193 -1.60 -21.95 -14.44
CA HIS A 193 -1.56 -22.09 -15.90
C HIS A 193 -0.14 -22.09 -16.46
N ILE A 194 0.71 -21.17 -15.97
CA ILE A 194 2.13 -21.11 -16.35
C ILE A 194 2.83 -22.42 -15.98
N GLN A 195 2.69 -22.90 -14.74
CA GLN A 195 3.29 -24.17 -14.31
C GLN A 195 2.86 -25.35 -15.19
N ARG A 196 1.60 -25.40 -15.63
CA ARG A 196 1.12 -26.42 -16.56
C ARG A 196 1.76 -26.31 -17.95
N SER A 197 1.95 -25.09 -18.48
CA SER A 197 2.60 -24.92 -19.79
C SER A 197 4.08 -25.33 -19.74
N TRP A 198 4.80 -24.97 -18.67
CA TRP A 198 6.17 -25.45 -18.47
C TRP A 198 6.23 -26.98 -18.39
N GLN A 199 5.32 -27.62 -17.63
CA GLN A 199 5.25 -29.08 -17.56
C GLN A 199 5.00 -29.72 -18.94
N GLN A 200 4.13 -29.13 -19.77
CA GLN A 200 3.90 -29.61 -21.14
C GLN A 200 5.13 -29.46 -22.03
N GLU A 201 5.83 -28.33 -21.96
CA GLU A 201 7.08 -28.12 -22.71
C GLU A 201 8.18 -29.10 -22.28
N PHE A 202 8.36 -29.31 -20.97
CA PHE A 202 9.32 -30.30 -20.45
C PHE A 202 8.97 -31.72 -20.88
N MET A 203 7.69 -32.11 -20.81
CA MET A 203 7.24 -33.43 -21.29
C MET A 203 7.43 -33.59 -22.80
N ALA A 204 7.11 -32.57 -23.60
CA ALA A 204 7.34 -32.59 -25.05
C ALA A 204 8.83 -32.68 -25.41
N ALA A 205 9.71 -32.00 -24.66
CA ALA A 205 11.15 -32.10 -24.83
C ALA A 205 11.68 -33.51 -24.47
N GLN A 206 11.12 -34.14 -23.43
CA GLN A 206 11.49 -35.50 -23.00
C GLN A 206 10.98 -36.58 -23.98
N ASP A 207 9.83 -36.39 -24.60
CA ASP A 207 9.34 -37.25 -25.68
C ASP A 207 10.24 -37.21 -26.94
N LEU A 208 10.90 -36.07 -27.20
CA LEU A 208 11.85 -35.93 -28.31
C LEU A 208 13.22 -36.58 -28.04
N THR A 209 13.60 -36.74 -26.77
CA THR A 209 14.82 -37.48 -26.38
C THR A 209 14.59 -38.99 -26.31
N ASN A 210 13.35 -39.45 -26.28
CA ASN A 210 13.00 -40.86 -26.32
C ASN A 210 13.26 -41.48 -27.72
N PRO A 211 14.23 -42.40 -27.90
CA PRO A 211 14.69 -42.86 -29.22
C PRO A 211 13.60 -43.58 -30.03
N GLY A 212 12.61 -44.19 -29.38
CA GLY A 212 11.47 -44.84 -30.03
C GLY A 212 10.53 -43.85 -30.74
N GLN A 213 10.32 -42.68 -30.16
CA GLN A 213 9.41 -41.65 -30.70
C GLN A 213 10.08 -40.88 -31.86
N ARG A 214 11.40 -40.65 -31.78
CA ARG A 214 12.23 -40.12 -32.89
C ARG A 214 12.12 -40.96 -34.16
N ARG A 215 12.12 -42.30 -34.03
CA ARG A 215 11.94 -43.22 -35.17
C ARG A 215 10.55 -43.11 -35.80
N ARG A 216 9.48 -42.96 -35.00
CA ARG A 216 8.10 -42.78 -35.50
C ARG A 216 7.87 -41.43 -36.18
N SER A 217 8.46 -40.35 -35.66
CA SER A 217 8.31 -39.03 -36.27
C SER A 217 9.06 -38.94 -37.62
N ARG A 218 10.28 -39.50 -37.69
CA ARG A 218 11.03 -39.61 -38.96
C ARG A 218 10.32 -40.48 -40.00
N SER A 219 9.63 -41.55 -39.59
CA SER A 219 8.89 -42.40 -40.54
C SER A 219 7.64 -41.71 -41.10
N LYS A 220 6.92 -40.92 -40.29
CA LYS A 220 5.83 -40.06 -40.78
C LYS A 220 6.32 -38.98 -41.73
N LEU A 221 7.43 -38.30 -41.40
CA LEU A 221 8.01 -37.27 -42.25
C LEU A 221 8.48 -37.84 -43.61
N ARG A 222 9.06 -39.05 -43.62
CA ARG A 222 9.41 -39.79 -44.84
C ARG A 222 8.19 -40.16 -45.69
N ARG A 223 7.06 -40.54 -45.07
CA ARG A 223 5.80 -40.82 -45.81
C ARG A 223 5.21 -39.56 -46.44
N LEU A 224 5.26 -38.43 -45.74
CA LEU A 224 4.78 -37.15 -46.26
C LEU A 224 5.63 -36.64 -47.43
N THR A 225 6.96 -36.73 -47.32
CA THR A 225 7.87 -36.36 -48.43
C THR A 225 7.75 -37.31 -49.64
N ALA A 226 7.48 -38.60 -49.42
CA ALA A 226 7.19 -39.54 -50.50
C ALA A 226 5.89 -39.20 -51.26
N HIS A 227 4.85 -38.73 -50.57
CA HIS A 227 3.59 -38.32 -51.20
C HIS A 227 3.71 -37.04 -52.03
N VAL A 228 4.57 -36.10 -51.64
CA VAL A 228 4.80 -34.85 -52.40
C VAL A 228 5.55 -35.13 -53.70
N LYS A 229 6.48 -36.09 -53.71
CA LYS A 229 7.29 -36.42 -54.88
C LYS A 229 6.55 -37.17 -55.98
N HIS A 230 5.35 -37.69 -55.71
CA HIS A 230 4.53 -38.43 -56.67
C HIS A 230 3.45 -37.56 -57.36
N LYS A 231 3.36 -36.27 -56.98
CA LYS A 231 2.39 -35.30 -57.51
C LYS A 231 3.04 -34.22 -58.39
N SER A 232 4.34 -34.29 -58.63
CA SER A 232 5.10 -33.49 -59.61
C SER A 232 5.51 -34.37 -60.77
#